data_AF-A0A5D6XIB4-F1
#
_entry.id   AF-A0A5D6XIB4-F1
#
_cell.length_a   1.000
_cell.length_b   1.000
_cell.length_c   1.000
_cell.angle_alpha   90.00
_cell.angle_beta   90.00
_cell.angle_gamma   90.00
#
_symmetry.space_group_name_H-M   'P 1'
#
loop_
_entity.id
_entity.type
_entity.pdbx_description
1 polymer ?
#
loop_
_entity_poly.entity_id
_entity_poly.type
_entity_poly.pdbx_seq_one_letter_code
_entity_poly.pdbx_strand_id
1 'polypeptide(L)'
;MTETSAGVHGWTFSCRSAPAMSSAERDALSRLLCLRSPMESLPEMIFAGSRLALQHADSRLSLRFDALAALHTWSQTRSECVGAPPR
;
A
#
# COMPACT_ATOMS: atom_id res chain seq x y z
N MET A 1 -18.34 -0.31 -1.98
CA MET A 1 -17.22 -0.82 -1.17
C MET A 1 -17.72 -2.02 -0.41
N THR A 2 -16.92 -3.08 -0.33
CA THR A 2 -17.32 -4.33 0.33
C THR A 2 -16.30 -4.68 1.39
N GLU A 3 -16.75 -5.14 2.55
CA GLU A 3 -15.89 -5.62 3.61
C GLU A 3 -16.38 -7.00 4.05
N THR A 4 -15.44 -7.92 4.20
CA THR A 4 -15.69 -9.30 4.60
C THR A 4 -14.69 -9.68 5.68
N SER A 5 -15.12 -10.48 6.65
CA SER A 5 -14.25 -11.00 7.68
C SER A 5 -14.56 -12.46 7.99
N ALA A 6 -13.53 -13.20 8.37
CA ALA A 6 -13.62 -14.60 8.78
C ALA A 6 -12.66 -14.87 9.95
N GLY A 7 -13.08 -15.72 10.89
CA GLY A 7 -12.28 -16.10 12.05
C GLY A 7 -11.93 -17.59 12.05
N VAL A 8 -10.67 -17.94 12.31
CA VAL A 8 -10.23 -19.33 12.49
C VAL A 8 -9.05 -19.41 13.45
N HIS A 9 -9.11 -20.32 14.43
CA HIS A 9 -8.03 -20.60 15.40
C HIS A 9 -7.35 -19.34 15.99
N GLY A 10 -8.15 -18.40 16.51
CA GLY A 10 -7.64 -17.18 17.15
C GLY A 10 -7.22 -16.06 16.18
N TRP A 11 -7.29 -16.30 14.87
CA TRP A 11 -7.03 -15.31 13.82
C TRP A 11 -8.33 -14.74 13.26
N THR A 12 -8.35 -13.42 13.07
CA THR A 12 -9.37 -12.71 12.29
C THR A 12 -8.74 -12.22 10.99
N PHE A 13 -9.30 -12.66 9.88
CA PHE A 13 -8.95 -12.22 8.53
C PHE A 13 -10.00 -11.21 8.10
N SER A 14 -9.58 -10.02 7.67
CA SER A 14 -10.48 -9.02 7.09
C SER A 14 -10.00 -8.59 5.71
N CYS A 15 -10.93 -8.56 4.77
CA CYS A 15 -10.72 -8.11 3.42
C CYS A 15 -11.67 -6.97 3.11
N ARG A 16 -11.10 -5.81 2.79
CA ARG A 16 -11.81 -4.66 2.25
C ARG A 16 -11.49 -4.54 0.77
N SER A 17 -12.52 -4.51 -0.05
CA SER A 17 -12.44 -4.26 -1.48
C SER A 17 -13.03 -2.90 -1.78
N ALA A 18 -12.21 -2.03 -2.37
CA ALA A 18 -12.61 -0.71 -2.85
C ALA A 18 -12.32 -0.57 -4.35
N PRO A 19 -13.00 0.35 -5.05
CA PRO A 19 -12.66 0.70 -6.42
C PRO A 19 -11.20 1.16 -6.55
N ALA A 20 -10.67 1.09 -7.78
CA ALA A 20 -9.41 1.72 -8.11
C ALA A 20 -9.52 3.24 -7.94
N MET A 21 -8.42 3.89 -7.58
CA MET A 21 -8.30 5.34 -7.56
C MET A 21 -8.59 5.92 -8.93
N SER A 22 -9.29 7.05 -8.93
CA SER A 22 -9.44 7.91 -10.09
C SER A 22 -8.10 8.53 -10.51
N SER A 23 -8.03 9.01 -11.75
CA SER A 23 -6.85 9.72 -12.26
C SER A 23 -6.46 10.91 -11.38
N ALA A 24 -7.45 11.70 -10.92
CA ALA A 24 -7.21 12.84 -10.05
C ALA A 24 -6.59 12.45 -8.70
N GLU A 25 -7.05 11.35 -8.10
CA GLU A 25 -6.47 10.81 -6.87
C GLU A 25 -5.04 10.30 -7.10
N ARG A 26 -4.76 9.64 -8.24
CA ARG A 26 -3.41 9.17 -8.59
C ARG A 26 -2.44 10.33 -8.79
N ASP A 27 -2.87 11.39 -9.46
CA ASP A 27 -2.04 12.59 -9.66
C ASP A 27 -1.71 13.26 -8.32
N ALA A 28 -2.68 13.30 -7.39
CA ALA A 28 -2.44 13.77 -6.03
C ALA A 28 -1.44 12.88 -5.27
N LEU A 29 -1.57 11.55 -5.37
CA LEU A 29 -0.65 10.60 -4.75
C LEU A 29 0.76 10.71 -5.32
N SER A 30 0.90 10.88 -6.65
CA SER A 30 2.19 11.05 -7.31
C SER A 30 2.94 12.29 -6.78
N ARG A 31 2.22 13.41 -6.63
CA ARG A 31 2.76 14.63 -6.00
C ARG A 31 3.17 14.40 -4.56
N LEU A 32 2.36 13.67 -3.78
CA LEU A 32 2.63 13.39 -2.37
C LEU A 32 3.87 12.49 -2.18
N LEU A 33 4.09 11.55 -3.10
CA LEU A 33 5.26 10.68 -3.11
C LEU A 33 6.49 11.33 -3.78
N CYS A 34 6.39 12.60 -4.18
CA CYS A 34 7.46 13.37 -4.83
C CYS A 34 8.08 12.67 -6.05
N LEU A 35 7.28 11.88 -6.79
CA LEU A 35 7.72 11.18 -7.99
C LEU A 35 7.91 12.21 -9.10
N ARG A 36 9.16 12.39 -9.56
CA ARG A 36 9.53 13.45 -10.51
C ARG A 36 9.97 12.91 -11.87
N SER A 37 10.14 11.60 -12.01
CA SER A 37 10.58 10.96 -13.27
C SER A 37 9.45 10.17 -13.96
N PRO A 38 9.42 10.12 -15.31
CA PRO A 38 8.50 9.24 -16.06
C PRO A 38 8.70 7.75 -15.75
N MET A 39 9.92 7.34 -15.37
CA MET A 39 10.22 5.98 -14.90
C MET A 39 9.75 5.73 -13.45
N GLU A 40 9.30 6.78 -12.76
CA GLU A 40 8.71 6.76 -11.41
C GLU A 40 7.19 6.91 -11.47
N SER A 41 6.56 6.47 -12.57
CA SER A 41 5.10 6.50 -12.66
C SER A 41 4.48 5.52 -11.67
N LEU A 42 3.41 5.96 -11.02
CA LEU A 42 2.55 5.06 -10.27
C LEU A 42 1.94 3.99 -11.18
N PRO A 43 1.56 2.82 -10.63
CA PRO A 43 0.79 1.81 -11.35
C PRO A 43 -0.48 2.39 -11.98
N GLU A 44 -0.89 1.87 -13.14
CA GLU A 44 -2.09 2.33 -13.83
C GLU A 44 -3.36 2.14 -12.98
N MET A 45 -3.43 1.05 -12.22
CA MET A 45 -4.52 0.79 -11.29
C MET A 45 -3.98 0.71 -9.87
N ILE A 46 -4.53 1.53 -8.98
CA ILE A 46 -4.17 1.54 -7.56
C ILE A 46 -5.45 1.37 -6.75
N PHE A 47 -5.52 0.27 -6.00
CA PHE A 47 -6.63 0.00 -5.09
C PHE A 47 -6.31 0.51 -3.68
N ALA A 48 -6.13 1.82 -3.53
CA ALA A 48 -5.70 2.43 -2.26
C ALA A 48 -6.66 2.19 -1.09
N GLY A 49 -7.96 2.01 -1.38
CA GLY A 49 -8.95 1.66 -0.36
C GLY A 49 -9.05 0.16 -0.07
N SER A 50 -8.37 -0.69 -0.85
CA SER A 50 -8.38 -2.14 -0.62
C SER A 50 -7.34 -2.53 0.41
N ARG A 51 -7.70 -3.48 1.26
CA ARG A 51 -6.87 -3.92 2.38
C ARG A 51 -7.12 -5.39 2.68
N LEU A 52 -6.04 -6.12 2.93
CA LEU A 52 -6.07 -7.40 3.62
C LEU A 52 -5.44 -7.22 5.00
N ALA A 53 -6.10 -7.69 6.06
CA ALA A 53 -5.51 -7.71 7.38
C ALA A 53 -5.77 -9.03 8.11
N LEU A 54 -4.77 -9.43 8.90
CA LEU A 54 -4.81 -10.60 9.77
C LEU A 54 -4.49 -10.11 11.17
N GLN A 55 -5.32 -10.47 12.15
CA GLN A 55 -5.08 -10.12 13.54
C GLN A 55 -5.26 -11.36 14.42
N HIS A 56 -4.24 -11.65 15.23
CA HIS A 56 -4.33 -12.72 16.22
C HIS A 56 -4.83 -12.14 17.55
N ALA A 57 -5.87 -12.75 18.13
CA ALA A 57 -6.59 -12.22 19.28
C ALA A 57 -5.69 -12.00 20.51
N ASP A 58 -4.82 -12.97 20.81
CA ASP A 58 -4.10 -12.99 22.09
C ASP A 58 -2.71 -12.35 22.02
N SER A 59 -2.03 -12.51 20.89
CA SER A 59 -0.63 -12.09 20.75
C SER A 59 -0.47 -10.61 20.39
N ARG A 60 -1.57 -9.89 20.12
CA ARG A 60 -1.57 -8.54 19.52
C ARG A 60 -0.88 -8.45 18.14
N LEU A 61 -0.42 -9.57 17.58
CA LEU A 61 0.15 -9.63 16.25
C LEU A 61 -0.90 -9.22 15.21
N SER A 62 -0.52 -8.28 14.35
CA SER A 62 -1.35 -7.77 13.27
C SER A 62 -0.52 -7.60 12.01
N LEU A 63 -1.00 -8.18 10.91
CA LEU A 63 -0.44 -8.02 9.57
C LEU A 63 -1.43 -7.21 8.75
N ARG A 64 -0.93 -6.20 8.03
CA ARG A 64 -1.75 -5.37 7.15
C ARG A 64 -1.05 -5.19 5.81
N PHE A 65 -1.80 -5.42 4.76
CA PHE A 65 -1.38 -5.23 3.37
C PHE A 65 -2.31 -4.21 2.74
N ASP A 66 -1.76 -3.06 2.38
CA ASP A 66 -2.46 -1.99 1.67
C ASP A 66 -1.52 -1.34 0.65
N ALA A 67 -2.09 -0.90 -0.48
CA ALA A 67 -1.30 -0.40 -1.61
C ALA A 67 -0.53 0.90 -1.27
N LEU A 68 -1.09 1.73 -0.38
CA LEU A 68 -0.48 3.01 -0.01
C LEU A 68 0.81 2.79 0.80
N ALA A 69 0.78 1.92 1.82
CA ALA A 69 1.97 1.57 2.57
C ALA A 69 3.07 0.99 1.66
N ALA A 70 2.69 0.11 0.73
CA ALA A 70 3.63 -0.47 -0.24
C ALA A 70 4.27 0.59 -1.14
N LEU A 71 3.48 1.53 -1.67
CA LEU A 71 3.98 2.62 -2.52
C LEU A 71 4.89 3.60 -1.76
N HIS A 72 4.57 3.89 -0.49
CA HIS A 72 5.43 4.70 0.36
C HIS A 72 6.79 4.02 0.63
N THR A 73 6.79 2.73 0.96
CA THR A 73 8.05 1.99 1.14
C THR A 73 8.84 1.93 -0.16
N TRP A 74 8.18 1.64 -1.28
CA TRP A 74 8.81 1.63 -2.61
C TRP A 74 9.47 2.98 -2.97
N SER A 75 8.78 4.11 -2.72
CA SER A 75 9.35 5.44 -3.02
C SER A 75 10.55 5.76 -2.14
N GLN A 76 10.55 5.32 -0.87
CA GLN A 76 11.66 5.50 0.06
C GLN A 76 12.88 4.65 -0.32
N THR A 77 12.71 3.35 -0.57
CA THR A 77 13.82 2.45 -0.95
C THR A 77 14.54 2.92 -2.22
N ARG A 78 13.81 3.50 -3.17
CA ARG A 78 14.43 4.06 -4.38
C ARG A 78 15.21 5.34 -4.13
N SER A 79 14.78 6.17 -3.16
CA SER A 79 15.52 7.37 -2.76
C SER A 79 16.88 7.01 -2.16
N GLU A 80 16.96 5.89 -1.44
CA GLU A 80 18.21 5.38 -0.85
C GLU A 80 19.20 4.85 -1.91
N CYS A 81 18.71 4.26 -3.01
CA CYS A 81 19.58 3.76 -4.09
C CYS A 81 20.26 4.88 -4.91
N VAL A 82 19.73 6.12 -4.90
CA VAL A 82 20.31 7.26 -5.64
C VAL A 82 21.38 7.99 -4.82
N GLY A 83 21.56 7.65 -3.53
CA GLY A 83 22.48 8.30 -2.61
C GLY A 83 23.85 7.64 -2.43
N ALA A 84 24.15 6.51 -3.07
CA ALA A 84 25.46 5.87 -2.96
C ALA A 84 26.39 6.35 -4.10
N PRO A 85 27.43 7.18 -3.81
CA PRO A 85 28.45 7.47 -4.81
C PRO A 85 29.22 6.18 -5.14
N PRO A 86 29.67 5.99 -6.40
CA PRO A 86 30.57 4.90 -6.72
C PRO A 86 31.88 5.09 -5.92
N ARG A 87 32.38 3.99 -5.34
CA ARG A 87 33.74 3.93 -4.78
C ARG A 87 34.78 4.02 -5.89
#